data_AF-A0A5N6YB91-F1
#
_entry.id   AF-A0A5N6YB91-F1
#
_cell.length_a   1.000
_cell.length_b   1.000
_cell.length_c   1.000
_cell.angle_alpha   90.00
_cell.angle_beta   90.00
_cell.angle_gamma   90.00
#
_symmetry.space_group_name_H-M   'P 1'
#
loop_
_entity.id
_entity.type
_entity.pdbx_description
1 polymer ?
#
loop_
_entity_poly.entity_id
_entity_poly.type
_entity_poly.pdbx_seq_one_letter_code
_entity_poly.pdbx_strand_id
1 'polypeptide(L)'
;MKAGINRTLAECLETDDSYSGMVDDDRWTGNSAWIGHASARLDMLETRIESIWATLRDHSRKMETTSRKIEITNRETQERISDLHDMINRIGQRNITLSAACPPHIRTRFISTFRRDILGDVTSKDWEIIGQGNLVAEKGNLWADAKLYDREGFVAEDGKQFSPRDDYHVFKQLYGVAPSSAVIIDYTPTILVLAGEACHNRLFDALANNRQF
;
A
#
# COMPACT_ATOMS: atom_id res chain seq x y z
N MET A 1 14.91 -86.57 11.49
CA MET A 1 14.54 -85.14 11.48
C MET A 1 13.18 -84.84 10.81
N LYS A 2 12.80 -85.50 9.70
CA LYS A 2 11.50 -85.25 9.02
C LYS A 2 10.24 -85.47 9.88
N ALA A 3 10.24 -86.44 10.79
CA ALA A 3 9.06 -86.77 11.60
C ALA A 3 8.73 -85.70 12.67
N GLY A 4 9.73 -84.94 13.14
CA GLY A 4 9.52 -83.87 14.13
C GLY A 4 8.84 -82.65 13.51
N ILE A 5 9.30 -82.24 12.32
CA ILE A 5 8.76 -81.09 11.57
C ILE A 5 7.30 -81.33 11.19
N ASN A 6 6.94 -82.55 10.79
CA ASN A 6 5.57 -82.90 10.43
C ASN A 6 4.60 -82.86 11.62
N ARG A 7 5.06 -83.12 12.85
CA ARG A 7 4.22 -83.06 14.06
C ARG A 7 3.95 -81.62 14.47
N THR A 8 4.95 -80.75 14.42
CA THR A 8 4.78 -79.31 14.73
C THR A 8 3.90 -78.61 13.72
N LEU A 9 4.00 -78.98 12.43
CA LEU A 9 3.12 -78.47 11.38
C LEU A 9 1.67 -78.93 11.54
N ALA A 10 1.44 -80.17 11.98
CA ALA A 10 0.10 -80.68 12.27
C ALA A 10 -0.53 -79.98 13.49
N GLU A 11 0.25 -79.75 14.55
CA GLU A 11 -0.20 -79.02 15.75
C GLU A 11 -0.53 -77.54 15.45
N CYS A 12 0.21 -76.87 14.55
CA CYS A 12 -0.13 -75.52 14.11
C CYS A 12 -1.40 -75.45 13.23
N LEU A 13 -1.73 -76.52 12.51
CA LEU A 13 -2.92 -76.60 11.65
C LEU A 13 -4.19 -77.03 12.41
N GLU A 14 -4.07 -77.62 13.59
CA GLU A 14 -5.20 -78.01 14.45
C GLU A 14 -5.81 -76.81 15.19
N THR A 15 -5.02 -75.76 15.42
CA THR A 15 -5.44 -74.56 16.17
C THR A 15 -5.92 -73.40 15.31
N ASP A 16 -5.51 -73.34 14.04
CA ASP A 16 -5.86 -72.28 13.10
C ASP A 16 -6.87 -72.82 12.09
N ASP A 17 -7.97 -72.09 11.83
CA ASP A 17 -9.00 -72.38 10.81
C ASP A 17 -8.40 -72.37 9.37
N SER A 18 -7.54 -73.35 9.11
CA SER A 18 -6.67 -73.46 7.95
C SER A 18 -7.32 -74.40 6.94
N TYR A 19 -7.61 -73.89 5.75
CA TYR A 19 -8.09 -74.70 4.65
C TYR A 19 -6.94 -74.97 3.68
N SER A 20 -6.86 -76.20 3.16
CA SER A 20 -5.89 -76.55 2.12
C SER A 20 -6.58 -77.17 0.92
N GLY A 21 -6.27 -76.67 -0.27
CA GLY A 21 -6.79 -77.16 -1.55
C GLY A 21 -5.64 -77.38 -2.53
N MET A 22 -5.83 -78.32 -3.47
CA MET A 22 -4.89 -78.57 -4.57
C MET A 22 -5.38 -77.83 -5.81
N VAL A 23 -4.51 -77.03 -6.43
CA VAL A 23 -4.75 -76.41 -7.74
C VAL A 23 -3.50 -76.66 -8.57
N ASP A 24 -3.65 -77.32 -9.73
CA ASP A 24 -2.56 -77.63 -10.67
C ASP A 24 -1.31 -78.25 -10.01
N ASP A 25 -1.51 -79.35 -9.27
CA ASP A 25 -0.50 -80.10 -8.52
C ASP A 25 0.23 -79.35 -7.38
N ASP A 26 -0.05 -78.06 -7.19
CA ASP A 26 0.49 -77.25 -6.09
C ASP A 26 -0.49 -77.19 -4.90
N ARG A 27 0.04 -77.47 -3.69
CA ARG A 27 -0.72 -77.41 -2.44
C ARG A 27 -0.79 -75.98 -1.93
N TRP A 28 -1.97 -75.38 -1.99
CA TRP A 28 -2.24 -74.09 -1.37
C TRP A 28 -2.80 -74.28 0.04
N THR A 29 -2.28 -73.53 1.00
CA THR A 29 -2.75 -73.50 2.39
C THR A 29 -3.11 -72.06 2.76
N GLY A 30 -4.34 -71.81 3.20
CA GLY A 30 -4.79 -70.49 3.62
C GLY A 30 -5.45 -70.55 5.00
N ASN A 31 -5.17 -69.57 5.85
CA ASN A 31 -5.84 -69.42 7.15
C ASN A 31 -7.08 -68.52 6.94
N SER A 32 -8.28 -69.08 7.09
CA SER A 32 -9.54 -68.38 6.85
C SER A 32 -9.85 -67.32 7.93
N ALA A 33 -9.32 -67.51 9.15
CA ALA A 33 -9.38 -66.49 10.20
C ALA A 33 -8.58 -65.24 9.79
N TRP A 34 -7.41 -65.41 9.16
CA TRP A 34 -6.62 -64.28 8.62
C TRP A 34 -7.39 -63.51 7.53
N ILE A 35 -8.14 -64.20 6.69
CA ILE A 35 -8.96 -63.58 5.63
C ILE A 35 -10.12 -62.78 6.24
N GLY A 36 -10.81 -63.32 7.25
CA GLY A 36 -11.87 -62.60 7.99
C GLY A 36 -11.33 -61.36 8.72
N HIS A 37 -10.17 -61.48 9.38
CA HIS A 37 -9.49 -60.36 10.01
C HIS A 37 -9.02 -59.29 9.00
N ALA A 38 -8.56 -59.71 7.82
CA ALA A 38 -8.21 -58.79 6.74
C ALA A 38 -9.44 -58.05 6.20
N SER A 39 -10.58 -58.73 6.06
CA SER A 39 -11.85 -58.11 5.62
C SER A 39 -12.33 -57.06 6.61
N ALA A 40 -12.42 -57.38 7.91
CA ALA A 40 -12.85 -56.42 8.93
C ALA A 40 -11.92 -55.20 9.02
N ARG A 41 -10.62 -55.40 8.79
CA ARG A 41 -9.63 -54.32 8.75
C ARG A 41 -9.77 -53.45 7.51
N LEU A 42 -10.14 -54.03 6.35
CA LEU A 42 -10.44 -53.27 5.13
C LEU A 42 -11.70 -52.41 5.31
N ASP A 43 -12.79 -52.96 5.86
CA ASP A 43 -14.04 -52.22 6.12
C ASP A 43 -13.82 -51.02 7.05
N MET A 44 -12.98 -51.21 8.08
CA MET A 44 -12.58 -50.13 8.99
C MET A 44 -11.78 -49.03 8.25
N LEU A 45 -10.85 -49.42 7.37
CA LEU A 45 -10.08 -48.46 6.59
C LEU A 45 -10.96 -47.70 5.60
N GLU A 46 -11.89 -48.38 4.94
CA GLU A 46 -12.86 -47.77 4.04
C GLU A 46 -13.72 -46.74 4.77
N THR A 47 -14.25 -47.09 5.95
CA THR A 47 -15.00 -46.15 6.79
C THR A 47 -14.18 -44.91 7.19
N ARG A 48 -12.89 -45.09 7.50
CA ARG A 48 -11.98 -43.98 7.82
C ARG A 48 -11.71 -43.10 6.61
N ILE A 49 -11.54 -43.70 5.43
CA ILE A 49 -11.37 -42.97 4.17
C ILE A 49 -12.60 -42.12 3.89
N GLU A 50 -13.80 -42.68 4.00
CA GLU A 50 -15.05 -41.94 3.82
C GLU A 50 -15.22 -40.79 4.82
N SER A 51 -14.86 -41.02 6.09
CA SER A 51 -14.86 -39.97 7.12
C SER A 51 -13.91 -38.83 6.76
N ILE A 52 -12.68 -39.14 6.30
CA ILE A 52 -11.71 -38.14 5.86
C ILE A 52 -12.27 -37.35 4.67
N TRP A 53 -12.85 -38.02 3.67
CA TRP A 53 -13.46 -37.34 2.53
C TRP A 53 -14.61 -36.40 2.93
N ALA A 54 -15.44 -36.80 3.90
CA ALA A 54 -16.50 -35.97 4.42
C ALA A 54 -15.94 -34.70 5.11
N THR A 55 -14.90 -34.85 5.94
CA THR A 55 -14.27 -33.69 6.60
C THR A 55 -13.58 -32.75 5.60
N LEU A 56 -12.91 -33.29 4.58
CA LEU A 56 -12.27 -32.49 3.53
C LEU A 56 -13.31 -31.68 2.74
N ARG A 57 -14.47 -32.30 2.44
CA ARG A 57 -15.59 -31.62 1.77
C ARG A 57 -16.17 -30.50 2.62
N ASP A 58 -16.32 -30.72 3.92
CA ASP A 58 -16.79 -29.69 4.86
C ASP A 58 -15.79 -28.53 4.99
N HIS A 59 -14.50 -28.83 5.13
CA HIS A 59 -13.44 -27.83 5.13
C HIS A 59 -13.39 -27.03 3.84
N SER A 60 -13.52 -27.68 2.68
CA SER A 60 -13.56 -27.01 1.38
C SER A 60 -14.74 -26.03 1.29
N ARG A 61 -15.92 -26.42 1.78
CA ARG A 61 -17.10 -25.53 1.84
C ARG A 61 -16.86 -24.35 2.76
N LYS A 62 -16.31 -24.59 3.96
CA LYS A 62 -15.96 -23.53 4.91
C LYS A 62 -14.96 -22.55 4.30
N MET A 63 -13.89 -23.05 3.68
CA MET A 63 -12.90 -22.22 2.99
C MET A 63 -13.53 -21.34 1.92
N GLU A 64 -14.42 -21.90 1.10
CA GLU A 64 -15.10 -21.13 0.06
C GLU A 64 -16.00 -20.03 0.66
N THR A 65 -16.71 -20.31 1.74
CA THR A 65 -17.51 -19.29 2.44
C THR A 65 -16.65 -18.19 3.07
N THR A 66 -15.50 -18.53 3.64
CA THR A 66 -14.58 -17.53 4.20
C THR A 66 -13.94 -16.68 3.11
N SER A 67 -13.55 -17.29 1.98
CA SER A 67 -13.00 -16.55 0.84
C SER A 67 -14.00 -15.54 0.29
N ARG A 68 -15.28 -15.93 0.12
CA ARG A 68 -16.34 -14.99 -0.29
C ARG A 68 -16.52 -13.83 0.69
N LYS A 69 -16.47 -14.09 2.00
CA LYS A 69 -16.57 -13.02 3.02
C LYS A 69 -15.38 -12.05 2.95
N ILE A 70 -14.17 -12.57 2.76
CA ILE A 70 -12.96 -11.75 2.60
C ILE A 70 -13.08 -10.89 1.34
N GLU A 71 -13.56 -11.45 0.24
CA GLU A 71 -13.74 -10.70 -1.01
C GLU A 71 -14.75 -9.55 -0.87
N ILE A 72 -15.90 -9.81 -0.23
CA ILE A 72 -16.92 -8.78 0.02
C ILE A 72 -16.36 -7.67 0.91
N THR A 73 -15.72 -8.03 2.02
CA THR A 73 -15.15 -7.04 2.96
C THR A 73 -14.03 -6.24 2.32
N ASN A 74 -13.16 -6.87 1.52
CA ASN A 74 -12.12 -6.17 0.77
C ASN A 74 -12.71 -5.14 -0.21
N ARG A 75 -13.77 -5.52 -0.94
CA ARG A 75 -14.48 -4.59 -1.84
C ARG A 75 -15.05 -3.39 -1.07
N GLU A 76 -15.72 -3.63 0.04
CA GLU A 76 -16.27 -2.56 0.89
C GLU A 76 -15.17 -1.65 1.46
N THR A 77 -14.04 -2.21 1.87
CA THR A 77 -12.90 -1.41 2.34
C THR A 77 -12.30 -0.57 1.23
N GLN A 78 -12.21 -1.11 0.01
CA GLN A 78 -11.69 -0.39 -1.15
C GLN A 78 -12.60 0.78 -1.55
N GLU A 79 -13.92 0.58 -1.50
CA GLU A 79 -14.92 1.64 -1.71
C GLU A 79 -14.75 2.76 -0.68
N ARG A 80 -14.67 2.42 0.62
CA ARG A 80 -14.46 3.41 1.68
C ARG A 80 -13.15 4.18 1.53
N ILE A 81 -12.07 3.51 1.12
CA ILE A 81 -10.78 4.17 0.85
C ILE A 81 -10.92 5.17 -0.30
N SER A 82 -11.63 4.80 -1.36
CA SER A 82 -11.90 5.68 -2.49
C SER A 82 -12.70 6.92 -2.05
N ASP A 83 -13.78 6.72 -1.30
CA ASP A 83 -14.61 7.81 -0.78
C ASP A 83 -13.81 8.77 0.11
N LEU A 84 -12.95 8.23 0.98
CA LEU A 84 -12.07 9.03 1.83
C LEU A 84 -11.05 9.81 1.01
N HIS A 85 -10.44 9.21 -0.02
CA HIS A 85 -9.52 9.91 -0.91
C HIS A 85 -10.20 11.08 -1.63
N ASP A 86 -11.41 10.88 -2.14
CA ASP A 86 -12.18 11.93 -2.79
C ASP A 86 -12.53 13.05 -1.82
N MET A 87 -12.92 12.70 -0.59
CA MET A 87 -13.25 13.67 0.44
C MET A 87 -12.03 14.49 0.88
N ILE A 88 -10.88 13.83 1.09
CA ILE A 88 -9.60 14.48 1.38
C ILE A 88 -9.23 15.44 0.24
N ASN A 89 -9.36 15.00 -1.02
CA ASN A 89 -9.05 15.85 -2.17
C ASN A 89 -9.96 17.09 -2.21
N ARG A 90 -11.27 16.92 -2.02
CA ARG A 90 -12.23 18.05 -1.98
C ARG A 90 -11.98 19.01 -0.83
N ILE A 91 -11.65 18.51 0.36
CA ILE A 91 -11.35 19.37 1.53
C ILE A 91 -10.05 20.12 1.28
N GLY A 92 -9.01 19.45 0.81
CA GLY A 92 -7.73 20.10 0.58
C GLY A 92 -7.76 21.11 -0.57
N GLN A 93 -8.52 20.87 -1.65
CA GLN A 93 -8.76 21.90 -2.68
C GLN A 93 -9.37 23.18 -2.10
N ARG A 94 -10.35 23.06 -1.18
CA ARG A 94 -10.91 24.24 -0.48
C ARG A 94 -9.84 24.96 0.36
N ASN A 95 -9.03 24.21 1.11
CA ASN A 95 -7.97 24.81 1.93
C ASN A 95 -6.89 25.50 1.10
N ILE A 96 -6.47 24.89 -0.02
CA ILE A 96 -5.52 25.48 -0.96
C ILE A 96 -6.11 26.77 -1.55
N THR A 97 -7.40 26.77 -1.91
CA THR A 97 -8.09 27.96 -2.45
C THR A 97 -8.14 29.09 -1.43
N LEU A 98 -8.45 28.78 -0.17
CA LEU A 98 -8.41 29.77 0.92
C LEU A 98 -7.00 30.31 1.16
N SER A 99 -5.97 29.45 1.09
CA SER A 99 -4.57 29.88 1.21
C SER A 99 -4.10 30.73 0.02
N ALA A 100 -4.66 30.52 -1.17
CA ALA A 100 -4.37 31.31 -2.37
C ALA A 100 -4.90 32.76 -2.30
N ALA A 101 -5.72 33.09 -1.29
CA ALA A 101 -6.16 34.47 -1.03
C ALA A 101 -5.04 35.36 -0.49
N CYS A 102 -3.85 34.82 -0.21
CA CYS A 102 -2.69 35.62 0.20
C CYS A 102 -2.31 36.60 -0.92
N PRO A 103 -2.19 37.91 -0.63
CA PRO A 103 -1.84 38.90 -1.64
C PRO A 103 -0.56 38.53 -2.41
N PRO A 104 -0.53 38.68 -3.74
CA PRO A 104 0.61 38.18 -4.50
C PRO A 104 1.94 38.91 -4.19
N HIS A 105 1.90 40.14 -3.66
CA HIS A 105 3.08 40.84 -3.16
C HIS A 105 3.71 40.20 -1.90
N ILE A 106 2.92 39.47 -1.10
CA ILE A 106 3.45 38.68 0.03
C ILE A 106 4.09 37.39 -0.50
N ARG A 107 3.44 36.75 -1.50
CA ARG A 107 3.95 35.55 -2.17
C ARG A 107 5.26 35.80 -2.93
N THR A 108 5.36 36.91 -3.64
CA THR A 108 6.60 37.28 -4.35
C THR A 108 7.76 37.52 -3.37
N ARG A 109 7.46 38.10 -2.19
CA ARG A 109 8.45 38.27 -1.12
C ARG A 109 8.91 36.95 -0.53
N PHE A 110 8.00 36.00 -0.32
CA PHE A 110 8.34 34.65 0.11
C PHE A 110 9.36 33.99 -0.83
N ILE A 111 9.14 34.05 -2.15
CA ILE A 111 10.08 33.50 -3.14
C ILE A 111 11.42 34.26 -3.13
N SER A 112 11.40 35.59 -3.05
CA SER A 112 12.63 36.39 -2.97
C SER A 112 13.44 36.13 -1.69
N THR A 113 12.76 35.92 -0.56
CA THR A 113 13.40 35.50 0.71
C THR A 113 14.00 34.11 0.59
N PHE A 114 13.29 33.15 -0.01
CA PHE A 114 13.87 31.83 -0.31
C PHE A 114 15.12 31.96 -1.18
N ARG A 115 15.08 32.77 -2.24
CA ARG A 115 16.23 33.00 -3.09
C ARG A 115 17.43 33.54 -2.30
N ARG A 116 17.20 34.54 -1.43
CA ARG A 116 18.24 35.10 -0.55
C ARG A 116 18.80 34.09 0.43
N ASP A 117 17.94 33.44 1.20
CA ASP A 117 18.36 32.62 2.35
C ASP A 117 18.91 31.26 1.91
N ILE A 118 18.43 30.74 0.78
CA ILE A 118 18.69 29.36 0.35
C ILE A 118 19.55 29.28 -0.90
N LEU A 119 19.24 30.04 -1.94
CA LEU A 119 19.99 29.98 -3.20
C LEU A 119 21.22 30.88 -3.16
N GLY A 120 21.20 31.94 -2.36
CA GLY A 120 22.31 32.87 -2.17
C GLY A 120 22.59 33.77 -3.38
N ASP A 121 21.75 33.72 -4.43
CA ASP A 121 21.92 34.45 -5.69
C ASP A 121 20.93 35.62 -5.82
N VAL A 122 20.65 36.29 -4.72
CA VAL A 122 19.68 37.39 -4.61
C VAL A 122 20.03 38.57 -5.52
N THR A 123 19.03 39.14 -6.20
CA THR A 123 19.20 40.34 -7.04
C THR A 123 18.85 41.63 -6.30
N SER A 124 19.21 42.80 -6.85
CA SER A 124 18.79 44.09 -6.29
C SER A 124 17.26 44.24 -6.24
N LYS A 125 16.55 43.68 -7.23
CA LYS A 125 15.08 43.65 -7.27
C LYS A 125 14.51 42.82 -6.11
N ASP A 126 15.14 41.69 -5.81
CA ASP A 126 14.73 40.86 -4.67
C ASP A 126 14.95 41.59 -3.33
N TRP A 127 16.07 42.31 -3.18
CA TRP A 127 16.29 43.16 -2.00
C TRP A 127 15.23 44.25 -1.84
N GLU A 128 14.81 44.88 -2.93
CA GLU A 128 13.73 45.87 -2.91
C GLU A 128 12.40 45.23 -2.46
N ILE A 129 12.04 44.07 -3.03
CA ILE A 129 10.83 43.31 -2.66
C ILE A 129 10.85 42.92 -1.17
N ILE A 130 12.01 42.48 -0.67
CA ILE A 130 12.20 42.11 0.74
C ILE A 130 12.09 43.36 1.63
N GLY A 131 12.67 44.49 1.21
CA GLY A 131 12.65 45.75 1.96
C GLY A 131 11.29 46.42 2.05
N GLN A 132 10.32 46.05 1.20
CA GLN A 132 8.95 46.62 1.20
C GLN A 132 8.11 46.21 2.43
N GLY A 133 8.61 45.35 3.32
CA GLY A 133 8.03 45.17 4.64
C GLY A 133 8.27 43.80 5.26
N ASN A 134 7.75 43.61 6.48
CA ASN A 134 8.08 42.45 7.31
C ASN A 134 7.13 41.25 7.15
N LEU A 135 6.00 41.43 6.45
CA LEU A 135 5.05 40.34 6.23
C LEU A 135 5.56 39.40 5.13
N VAL A 136 5.77 38.13 5.47
CA VAL A 136 6.12 37.06 4.54
C VAL A 136 5.10 35.95 4.70
N ALA A 137 4.76 35.26 3.60
CA ALA A 137 3.92 34.09 3.70
C ALA A 137 4.60 33.04 4.58
N GLU A 138 3.87 32.48 5.53
CA GLU A 138 4.42 31.50 6.47
C GLU A 138 4.90 30.22 5.75
N LYS A 139 4.24 29.87 4.64
CA LYS A 139 4.41 28.59 3.94
C LYS A 139 4.34 28.71 2.43
N GLY A 140 4.98 27.78 1.74
CA GLY A 140 4.84 27.57 0.30
C GLY A 140 3.38 27.28 -0.11
N ASN A 141 2.97 27.79 -1.26
CA ASN A 141 1.69 27.54 -1.88
C ASN A 141 1.94 27.40 -3.38
N LEU A 142 2.02 26.15 -3.84
CA LEU A 142 2.40 25.79 -5.19
C LEU A 142 1.61 26.55 -6.26
N TRP A 143 0.28 26.62 -6.11
CA TRP A 143 -0.60 27.27 -7.08
C TRP A 143 -0.49 28.79 -7.05
N ALA A 144 -0.55 29.40 -5.88
CA ALA A 144 -0.47 30.85 -5.75
C ALA A 144 0.89 31.37 -6.23
N ASP A 145 1.96 30.62 -5.97
CA ASP A 145 3.31 30.98 -6.42
C ASP A 145 3.51 30.75 -7.91
N ALA A 146 2.89 29.71 -8.49
CA ALA A 146 2.97 29.47 -9.93
C ALA A 146 2.32 30.61 -10.72
N LYS A 147 1.19 31.14 -10.23
CA LYS A 147 0.49 32.28 -10.84
C LYS A 147 1.33 33.56 -10.92
N LEU A 148 2.36 33.70 -10.09
CA LEU A 148 3.27 34.86 -10.18
C LEU A 148 4.07 34.89 -11.49
N TYR A 149 4.14 33.76 -12.21
CA TYR A 149 4.84 33.61 -13.48
C TYR A 149 3.91 33.67 -14.70
N ASP A 150 2.61 33.91 -14.50
CA ASP A 150 1.65 34.06 -15.58
C ASP A 150 2.00 35.30 -16.41
N ARG A 151 1.95 35.16 -17.74
CA ARG A 151 2.45 36.17 -18.69
C ARG A 151 1.76 37.53 -18.55
N GLU A 152 0.51 37.53 -18.10
CA GLU A 152 -0.32 38.73 -17.90
C GLU A 152 0.04 39.49 -16.61
N GLY A 153 0.83 38.88 -15.73
CA GLY A 153 1.14 39.40 -14.41
C GLY A 153 -0.07 39.33 -13.49
N PHE A 154 -0.08 40.14 -12.44
CA PHE A 154 -1.22 40.21 -11.53
C PHE A 154 -1.60 41.65 -11.20
N VAL A 155 -2.89 41.89 -11.03
CA VAL A 155 -3.44 43.16 -10.54
C VAL A 155 -3.82 42.94 -9.08
N ALA A 156 -3.25 43.73 -8.17
CA ALA A 156 -3.66 43.72 -6.78
C ALA A 156 -5.00 44.46 -6.59
N GLU A 157 -5.64 44.28 -5.44
CA GLU A 157 -6.94 44.90 -5.12
C GLU A 157 -6.94 46.43 -5.19
N ASP A 158 -5.77 47.05 -5.00
CA ASP A 158 -5.54 48.49 -5.12
C ASP A 158 -5.36 48.95 -6.58
N GLY A 159 -5.52 48.06 -7.55
CA GLY A 159 -5.34 48.33 -8.98
C GLY A 159 -3.87 48.35 -9.42
N LYS A 160 -2.91 48.08 -8.51
CA LYS A 160 -1.49 48.04 -8.88
C LYS A 160 -1.20 46.80 -9.71
N GLN A 161 -0.73 47.03 -10.93
CA GLN A 161 -0.20 45.97 -11.78
C GLN A 161 1.20 45.59 -11.33
N PHE A 162 1.44 44.29 -11.21
CA PHE A 162 2.75 43.72 -10.98
C PHE A 162 3.16 42.89 -12.18
N SER A 163 4.38 43.11 -12.65
CA SER A 163 4.96 42.33 -13.73
C SER A 163 5.15 40.88 -13.29
N PRO A 164 5.01 39.92 -14.23
CA PRO A 164 5.33 38.53 -13.96
C PRO A 164 6.75 38.35 -13.42
N ARG A 165 6.94 37.32 -12.62
CA ARG A 165 8.28 36.79 -12.33
C ARG A 165 8.82 36.07 -13.57
N ASP A 166 10.11 36.24 -13.82
CA ASP A 166 10.86 35.69 -14.95
C ASP A 166 11.94 34.68 -14.51
N ASP A 167 12.12 34.49 -13.21
CA ASP A 167 13.10 33.62 -12.60
C ASP A 167 12.58 32.18 -12.37
N TYR A 168 12.03 31.57 -13.44
CA TYR A 168 11.40 30.22 -13.41
C TYR A 168 12.25 29.13 -12.72
N HIS A 169 13.58 29.26 -12.79
CA HIS A 169 14.52 28.33 -12.15
C HIS A 169 14.42 28.35 -10.62
N VAL A 170 14.11 29.50 -10.00
CA VAL A 170 13.93 29.63 -8.54
C VAL A 170 12.71 28.83 -8.10
N PHE A 171 11.59 28.97 -8.83
CA PHE A 171 10.38 28.17 -8.56
C PHE A 171 10.67 26.67 -8.69
N LYS A 172 11.40 26.26 -9.72
CA LYS A 172 11.77 24.86 -9.92
C LYS A 172 12.65 24.33 -8.79
N GLN A 173 13.56 25.14 -8.25
CA GLN A 173 14.37 24.75 -7.08
C GLN A 173 13.52 24.67 -5.80
N LEU A 174 12.50 25.51 -5.68
CA LEU A 174 11.62 25.55 -4.52
C LEU A 174 10.63 24.36 -4.48
N TYR A 175 10.05 24.01 -5.62
CA TYR A 175 8.95 23.03 -5.73
C TYR A 175 9.30 21.76 -6.50
N GLY A 176 10.49 21.66 -7.11
CA GLY A 176 10.90 20.54 -7.96
C GLY A 176 10.25 20.49 -9.35
N VAL A 177 9.24 21.33 -9.62
CA VAL A 177 8.45 21.36 -10.86
C VAL A 177 8.45 22.74 -11.51
N ALA A 178 8.17 22.83 -12.81
CA ALA A 178 8.03 24.12 -13.49
C ALA A 178 6.68 24.79 -13.15
N PRO A 179 6.57 26.13 -13.17
CA PRO A 179 5.29 26.82 -12.92
C PRO A 179 4.15 26.37 -13.84
N SER A 180 4.44 26.17 -15.13
CA SER A 180 3.44 25.68 -16.10
C SER A 180 2.91 24.29 -15.78
N SER A 181 3.75 23.42 -15.22
CA SER A 181 3.32 22.10 -14.74
C SER A 181 2.51 22.21 -13.46
N ALA A 182 2.92 23.09 -12.54
CA ALA A 182 2.25 23.29 -11.25
C ALA A 182 0.78 23.69 -11.37
N VAL A 183 0.43 24.49 -12.40
CA VAL A 183 -0.96 24.90 -12.67
C VAL A 183 -1.87 23.74 -13.07
N ILE A 184 -1.30 22.65 -13.61
CA ILE A 184 -2.07 21.49 -14.10
C ILE A 184 -2.26 20.43 -13.00
N ILE A 185 -1.46 20.47 -11.93
CA ILE A 185 -1.57 19.53 -10.81
C ILE A 185 -2.79 19.91 -9.96
N ASP A 186 -3.83 19.08 -9.98
CA ASP A 186 -5.10 19.30 -9.28
C ASP A 186 -5.38 18.30 -8.14
N TYR A 187 -4.55 17.25 -8.04
CA TYR A 187 -4.61 16.26 -6.98
C TYR A 187 -3.96 16.79 -5.69
N THR A 188 -4.80 17.11 -4.70
CA THR A 188 -4.42 17.74 -3.43
C THR A 188 -3.25 17.05 -2.73
N PRO A 189 -3.22 15.71 -2.55
CA PRO A 189 -2.12 15.08 -1.85
C PRO A 189 -0.76 15.39 -2.48
N THR A 190 -0.68 15.41 -3.82
CA THR A 190 0.55 15.82 -4.53
C THR A 190 0.89 17.28 -4.25
N ILE A 191 -0.09 18.18 -4.31
CA ILE A 191 0.12 19.61 -4.02
C ILE A 191 0.67 19.82 -2.61
N LEU A 192 0.10 19.12 -1.61
CA LEU A 192 0.51 19.21 -0.22
C LEU A 192 1.93 18.69 0.01
N VAL A 193 2.33 17.62 -0.68
CA VAL A 193 3.71 17.11 -0.63
C VAL A 193 4.68 18.17 -1.18
N LEU A 194 4.41 18.70 -2.38
CA LEU A 194 5.28 19.70 -3.01
C LEU A 194 5.36 21.00 -2.21
N ALA A 195 4.25 21.48 -1.66
CA ALA A 195 4.20 22.67 -0.81
C ALA A 195 4.82 22.43 0.58
N GLY A 196 4.67 21.21 1.12
CA GLY A 196 5.24 20.79 2.38
C GLY A 196 6.76 20.71 2.32
N GLU A 197 7.34 20.15 1.25
CA GLU A 197 8.79 20.12 1.03
C GLU A 197 9.39 21.53 0.94
N ALA A 198 8.69 22.46 0.29
CA ALA A 198 9.06 23.88 0.26
C ALA A 198 9.10 24.53 1.66
N CYS A 199 8.33 24.01 2.63
CA CYS A 199 8.36 24.46 4.03
C CYS A 199 9.37 23.71 4.89
N HIS A 200 9.52 22.40 4.69
CA HIS A 200 10.27 21.53 5.59
C HIS A 200 11.77 21.51 5.29
N ASN A 201 12.17 21.68 4.02
CA ASN A 201 13.56 21.38 3.68
C ASN A 201 14.56 22.49 3.95
N ARG A 202 14.21 23.77 4.14
CA ARG A 202 15.25 24.81 4.28
C ARG A 202 14.94 26.06 5.12
N LEU A 203 13.69 26.34 5.50
CA LEU A 203 13.38 27.58 6.23
C LEU A 203 13.57 27.48 7.76
N PHE A 204 13.32 26.31 8.37
CA PHE A 204 13.46 26.16 9.82
C PHE A 204 14.92 26.19 10.30
N ASP A 205 15.86 25.65 9.52
CA ASP A 205 17.30 25.73 9.86
C ASP A 205 17.88 27.13 9.63
N ALA A 206 17.35 27.90 8.67
CA ALA A 206 17.76 29.28 8.42
C ALA A 206 17.22 30.26 9.47
N LEU A 207 15.98 30.08 9.94
CA LEU A 207 15.37 30.93 10.97
C LEU A 207 15.82 30.57 12.39
N ALA A 208 16.25 29.33 12.65
CA ALA A 208 16.87 28.96 13.92
C ALA A 208 18.27 29.58 14.10
N ASN A 209 18.97 29.90 13.00
CA ASN A 209 20.33 30.45 13.03
C ASN A 209 20.40 31.98 12.90
N ASN A 210 19.31 32.69 12.59
CA ASN A 210 19.28 34.16 12.45
C ASN A 210 18.65 34.89 13.65
N ARG A 211 18.95 34.45 14.88
CA ARG A 211 18.75 35.26 16.11
C ARG A 211 19.99 36.07 16.51
N GLN A 212 20.80 36.51 15.56
CA GLN A 212 21.81 37.54 15.80
C GLN A 212 21.79 38.54 14.65
N PHE A 213 21.68 39.81 15.04
CA PHE A 213 21.63 41.07 14.27
C PHE A 213 20.24 41.62 13.96
#